data_AF-A0A1I5QFC4-F1
#
_entry.id   AF-A0A1I5QFC4-F1
#
_cell.length_a   1.000
_cell.length_b   1.000
_cell.length_c   1.000
_cell.angle_alpha   90.00
_cell.angle_beta   90.00
_cell.angle_gamma   90.00
#
_symmetry.space_group_name_H-M   'P 1'
#
loop_
_entity.id
_entity.type
_entity.pdbx_description
1 polymer ?
#
loop_
_entity_poly.entity_id
_entity_poly.type
_entity_poly.pdbx_seq_one_letter_code
_entity_poly.pdbx_strand_id
1 'polypeptide(L)'
;MTPPNPPGGPTPPPRPVPRALPRLKTGRPRLKPLRERNPIGVAAVGVALLLVLGMLAFRADDLPVIGGGTTYSAYFSEAAGLKDGQEVRVAGVKVGKVTAVELEGNKVKVTFRVKDTWVGNATRAMIMIKTLLGSKYLQLDPLGYRRQDPRETIPLDRTVAPYDVTTAFEDLGRTFDRLDTAKLAASLETISKTFEDTPPSVRVALHGLSSLSNTIASRDAELARLLAGTKQLSGTIAAQNAQFQTLFKDGNLLLGELRRRRDAIHALLVGTNRLARELIGLVDDNRRTLGPTLASLDRVTTVLERNQKNLDRALETAAPYMRVVANSTGNGRWVDGYLCGTVPKEYLENGAWKPPVTGCEPPRLTGGR
;
A
#
# COMPACT_ATOMS: atom_id res chain seq x y z
N MET A 1 -14.49 -43.03 89.40
CA MET A 1 -15.76 -42.53 89.99
C MET A 1 -15.91 -41.07 89.60
N THR A 2 -17.11 -40.71 89.17
CA THR A 2 -17.56 -39.46 88.53
C THR A 2 -17.22 -38.20 89.34
N PRO A 3 -16.88 -37.08 88.66
CA PRO A 3 -16.44 -35.83 89.29
C PRO A 3 -17.61 -34.98 89.85
N PRO A 4 -17.34 -34.10 90.83
CA PRO A 4 -18.32 -33.16 91.35
C PRO A 4 -18.55 -31.98 90.39
N ASN A 5 -19.82 -31.57 90.24
CA ASN A 5 -20.24 -30.37 89.52
C ASN A 5 -19.84 -29.10 90.31
N PRO A 6 -19.19 -28.10 89.69
CA PRO A 6 -19.03 -26.77 90.28
C PRO A 6 -20.26 -25.88 90.02
N PRO A 7 -20.68 -25.02 90.97
CA PRO A 7 -21.79 -24.11 90.75
C PRO A 7 -21.35 -22.78 90.12
N GLY A 8 -22.14 -22.33 89.14
CA GLY A 8 -22.55 -20.93 88.94
C GLY A 8 -21.50 -19.92 88.44
N GLY A 9 -21.29 -19.86 87.13
CA GLY A 9 -20.72 -18.69 86.44
C GLY A 9 -21.81 -17.82 85.78
N PRO A 10 -21.62 -16.48 85.69
CA PRO A 10 -22.66 -15.52 85.34
C PRO A 10 -23.13 -15.57 83.88
N THR A 11 -24.38 -15.16 83.67
CA THR A 11 -25.15 -15.14 82.42
C THR A 11 -24.48 -14.35 81.29
N PRO A 12 -24.49 -14.86 80.04
CA PRO A 12 -23.88 -14.17 78.91
C PRO A 12 -24.74 -12.98 78.41
N PRO A 13 -24.11 -11.93 77.86
CA PRO A 13 -24.80 -10.73 77.38
C PRO A 13 -25.65 -11.01 76.11
N PRO A 14 -26.66 -10.17 75.84
CA PRO A 14 -27.59 -10.38 74.73
C PRO A 14 -26.90 -10.31 73.37
N ARG A 15 -27.26 -11.24 72.47
CA ARG A 15 -26.71 -11.32 71.11
C ARG A 15 -27.16 -10.11 70.28
N PRO A 16 -26.26 -9.48 69.51
CA PRO A 16 -26.65 -8.38 68.62
C PRO A 16 -27.53 -8.91 67.46
N VAL A 17 -28.64 -8.20 67.22
CA VAL A 17 -29.57 -8.47 66.12
C VAL A 17 -28.87 -8.18 64.79
N PRO A 18 -28.90 -9.06 63.78
CA PRO A 18 -28.21 -8.82 62.52
C PRO A 18 -28.81 -7.63 61.77
N ARG A 19 -27.94 -6.69 61.41
CA ARG A 19 -28.24 -5.49 60.61
C ARG A 19 -28.79 -5.92 59.25
N ALA A 20 -29.99 -5.48 58.89
CA ALA A 20 -30.59 -5.79 57.59
C ALA A 20 -29.66 -5.32 56.44
N LEU A 21 -29.30 -6.24 55.56
CA LEU A 21 -28.47 -5.96 54.38
C LEU A 21 -29.23 -5.02 53.42
N PRO A 22 -28.56 -4.04 52.79
CA PRO A 22 -29.19 -3.19 51.79
C PRO A 22 -29.58 -4.03 50.57
N ARG A 23 -30.85 -3.93 50.14
CA ARG A 23 -31.32 -4.55 48.90
C ARG A 23 -30.60 -3.91 47.71
N LEU A 24 -29.69 -4.66 47.09
CA LEU A 24 -29.12 -4.32 45.78
C LEU A 24 -30.27 -4.18 44.77
N LYS A 25 -30.56 -2.95 44.34
CA LYS A 25 -31.40 -2.68 43.16
C LYS A 25 -30.68 -3.24 41.94
N THR A 26 -31.03 -4.46 41.53
CA THR A 26 -30.67 -5.02 40.22
C THR A 26 -31.49 -4.33 39.14
N GLY A 27 -31.11 -3.11 38.79
CA GLY A 27 -31.57 -2.46 37.57
C GLY A 27 -31.08 -3.24 36.36
N ARG A 28 -31.95 -4.05 35.75
CA ARG A 28 -31.66 -4.63 34.43
C ARG A 28 -31.48 -3.46 33.44
N PRO A 29 -30.38 -3.39 32.67
CA PRO A 29 -30.21 -2.33 31.70
C PRO A 29 -31.34 -2.43 30.67
N ARG A 30 -32.20 -1.40 30.61
CA ARG A 30 -33.21 -1.27 29.55
C ARG A 30 -32.48 -1.04 28.23
N LEU A 31 -32.34 -2.10 27.44
CA LEU A 31 -31.88 -2.00 26.06
C LEU A 31 -32.94 -1.23 25.26
N LYS A 32 -32.64 0.02 24.89
CA LYS A 32 -33.51 0.81 24.00
C LYS A 32 -33.69 0.08 22.66
N PRO A 33 -34.92 -0.01 22.12
CA PRO A 33 -35.19 -0.63 20.82
C PRO A 33 -34.33 -0.02 19.71
N LEU A 34 -33.85 -0.85 18.77
CA LEU A 34 -32.98 -0.41 17.66
C LEU A 34 -33.61 0.69 16.80
N ARG A 35 -34.95 0.77 16.76
CA ARG A 35 -35.73 1.75 16.00
C ARG A 35 -35.63 3.19 16.53
N GLU A 36 -35.26 3.37 17.80
CA GLU A 36 -35.10 4.69 18.44
C GLU A 36 -33.64 5.18 18.43
N ARG A 37 -32.70 4.38 17.91
CA ARG A 37 -31.28 4.73 17.83
C ARG A 37 -30.98 5.40 16.50
N ASN A 38 -30.00 6.32 16.50
CA ASN A 38 -29.55 6.99 15.29
C ASN A 38 -29.18 5.94 14.20
N PRO A 39 -29.83 5.93 13.03
CA PRO A 39 -29.61 4.92 11.99
C PRO A 39 -28.17 4.88 11.50
N ILE A 40 -27.46 6.01 11.51
CA ILE A 40 -26.04 6.09 11.14
C ILE A 40 -25.17 5.34 12.15
N GLY A 41 -25.47 5.47 13.46
CA GLY A 41 -24.76 4.75 14.51
C GLY A 41 -24.98 3.24 14.47
N VAL A 42 -26.21 2.81 14.16
CA VAL A 42 -26.53 1.39 13.99
C VAL A 42 -25.81 0.81 12.76
N ALA A 43 -25.78 1.56 11.64
CA ALA A 43 -25.06 1.15 10.44
C ALA A 43 -23.54 1.05 10.68
N ALA A 44 -22.94 2.04 11.35
CA ALA A 44 -21.51 2.03 11.66
C ALA A 44 -21.12 0.85 12.56
N VAL A 45 -21.92 0.55 13.60
CA VAL A 45 -21.69 -0.61 14.46
C VAL A 45 -21.90 -1.91 13.68
N GLY A 46 -22.90 -1.99 12.80
CA GLY A 46 -23.13 -3.15 11.93
C GLY A 46 -21.95 -3.43 11.00
N VAL A 47 -21.42 -2.39 10.34
CA VAL A 47 -20.23 -2.50 9.47
C VAL A 47 -18.99 -2.90 10.27
N ALA A 48 -18.77 -2.27 11.43
CA ALA A 48 -17.66 -2.64 12.31
C ALA A 48 -17.76 -4.11 12.75
N LEU A 49 -18.96 -4.58 13.09
CA LEU A 49 -19.19 -5.96 13.49
C LEU A 49 -18.95 -6.94 12.34
N LEU A 50 -19.38 -6.59 11.12
CA LEU A 50 -19.10 -7.38 9.91
C LEU A 50 -17.61 -7.42 9.58
N LEU A 51 -16.88 -6.30 9.71
CA LEU A 51 -15.43 -6.27 9.52
C LEU A 51 -14.70 -7.11 10.56
N VAL A 52 -15.11 -7.03 11.82
CA VAL A 52 -14.55 -7.86 12.90
C VAL A 52 -14.84 -9.34 12.66
N LEU A 53 -16.08 -9.70 12.30
CA LEU A 53 -16.45 -11.08 11.96
C LEU A 53 -15.69 -11.58 10.72
N GLY A 54 -15.53 -10.75 9.69
CA GLY A 54 -14.73 -11.06 8.52
C GLY A 54 -13.27 -11.30 8.86
N MET A 55 -12.67 -10.43 9.69
CA MET A 55 -11.28 -10.57 10.14
C MET A 55 -11.09 -11.82 11.00
N LEU A 56 -12.05 -12.13 11.89
CA LEU A 56 -12.07 -13.36 12.69
C LEU A 56 -12.19 -14.61 11.80
N ALA A 57 -13.00 -14.56 10.74
CA ALA A 57 -13.14 -15.66 9.80
C ALA A 57 -11.84 -15.93 9.03
N PHE A 58 -11.12 -14.88 8.60
CA PHE A 58 -9.80 -15.02 7.98
C PHE A 58 -8.72 -15.55 8.94
N ARG A 59 -8.89 -15.34 10.25
CA ARG A 59 -7.98 -15.80 11.31
C ARG A 59 -8.52 -17.02 12.07
N ALA A 60 -9.51 -17.72 11.52
CA ALA A 60 -10.19 -18.81 12.23
C ALA A 60 -9.23 -19.93 12.67
N ASP A 61 -8.21 -20.22 11.87
CA ASP A 61 -7.17 -21.23 12.17
C ASP A 61 -6.22 -20.84 13.32
N ASP A 62 -6.20 -19.57 13.71
CA ASP A 62 -5.38 -19.03 14.80
C ASP A 62 -6.19 -18.81 16.09
N LEU A 63 -7.52 -19.01 16.05
CA LEU A 63 -8.39 -18.82 17.21
C LEU A 63 -8.27 -20.01 18.19
N PRO A 64 -8.10 -19.76 19.50
CA PRO A 64 -7.88 -20.81 20.50
C PRO A 64 -9.08 -21.76 20.69
N VAL A 65 -10.28 -21.37 20.23
CA VAL A 65 -11.51 -22.17 20.36
C VAL A 65 -11.80 -23.04 19.12
N ILE A 66 -11.31 -22.65 17.94
CA ILE A 66 -11.63 -23.30 16.65
C ILE A 66 -10.40 -24.02 16.06
N GLY A 67 -9.20 -23.46 16.24
CA GLY A 67 -7.91 -24.04 15.83
C GLY A 67 -7.39 -25.12 16.78
N GLY A 68 -8.26 -26.01 17.26
CA GLY A 68 -7.96 -27.05 18.25
C GLY A 68 -6.75 -27.89 17.85
N GLY A 69 -5.64 -27.69 18.55
CA GLY A 69 -4.39 -28.39 18.33
C GLY A 69 -3.43 -28.09 19.46
N THR A 70 -2.55 -29.04 19.78
CA THR A 70 -1.54 -28.86 20.82
C THR A 70 -0.32 -28.19 20.21
N THR A 71 0.17 -27.13 20.84
CA THR A 71 1.39 -26.44 20.42
C THR A 71 2.60 -27.06 21.11
N TYR A 72 3.61 -27.40 20.32
CA TYR A 72 4.90 -27.90 20.77
C TYR A 72 6.01 -26.99 20.22
N SER A 73 7.22 -27.18 20.74
CA SER A 73 8.41 -26.49 20.25
C SER A 73 9.56 -27.48 20.07
N ALA A 74 10.47 -27.16 19.14
CA ALA A 74 11.69 -27.92 18.90
C ALA A 74 12.87 -26.97 18.61
N TYR A 75 14.05 -27.28 19.13
CA TYR A 75 15.27 -26.55 18.81
C TYR A 75 16.00 -27.20 17.64
N PHE A 76 16.40 -26.42 16.65
CA PHE A 76 17.23 -26.84 15.53
C PHE A 76 18.54 -26.05 15.52
N SER A 77 19.60 -26.62 14.94
CA SER A 77 20.86 -25.89 14.70
C SER A 77 20.65 -24.71 13.77
N GLU A 78 19.75 -24.85 12.80
CA GLU A 78 19.38 -23.81 11.84
C GLU A 78 17.96 -24.00 11.31
N ALA A 79 17.36 -22.93 10.78
CA ALA A 79 16.02 -22.97 10.18
C ALA A 79 16.03 -23.52 8.75
N ALA A 80 17.16 -23.40 8.03
CA ALA A 80 17.32 -23.80 6.62
C ALA A 80 16.16 -23.34 5.69
N GLY A 81 15.61 -22.14 5.92
CA GLY A 81 14.50 -21.58 5.14
C GLY A 81 13.09 -22.04 5.56
N LEU A 82 12.94 -22.74 6.69
CA LEU A 82 11.65 -23.02 7.31
C LEU A 82 10.95 -21.71 7.74
N LYS A 83 9.65 -21.60 7.50
CA LYS A 83 8.85 -20.39 7.76
C LYS A 83 7.53 -20.73 8.45
N ASP A 84 6.95 -19.72 9.10
CA ASP A 84 5.58 -19.76 9.60
C ASP A 84 4.58 -20.17 8.49
N GLY A 85 3.56 -20.94 8.86
CA GLY A 85 2.54 -21.47 7.97
C GLY A 85 2.94 -22.73 7.19
N GLN A 86 4.21 -23.15 7.23
CA GLN A 86 4.64 -24.40 6.59
C GLN A 86 4.08 -25.62 7.32
N GLU A 87 3.96 -26.73 6.60
CA GLU A 87 3.26 -27.92 7.09
C GLU A 87 4.07 -28.68 8.13
N VAL A 88 3.35 -29.27 9.08
CA VAL A 88 3.87 -30.30 9.97
C VAL A 88 3.28 -31.63 9.55
N ARG A 89 4.13 -32.65 9.40
CA ARG A 89 3.76 -33.96 8.88
C ARG A 89 4.22 -35.08 9.80
N VAL A 90 3.42 -36.14 9.89
CA VAL A 90 3.80 -37.42 10.51
C VAL A 90 3.61 -38.48 9.44
N ALA A 91 4.63 -39.30 9.18
CA ALA A 91 4.62 -40.29 8.10
C ALA A 91 4.13 -39.72 6.75
N GLY A 92 4.45 -38.45 6.44
CA GLY A 92 4.05 -37.77 5.20
C GLY A 92 2.64 -37.15 5.21
N VAL A 93 1.79 -37.46 6.20
CA VAL A 93 0.43 -36.90 6.35
C VAL A 93 0.49 -35.57 7.08
N LYS A 94 -0.19 -34.54 6.55
CA LYS A 94 -0.30 -33.23 7.20
C LYS A 94 -1.12 -33.33 8.49
N VAL A 95 -0.49 -33.03 9.61
CA VAL A 95 -1.11 -33.06 10.95
C VAL A 95 -1.12 -31.67 11.61
N GLY A 96 -0.52 -30.67 10.98
CA GLY A 96 -0.34 -29.38 11.62
C GLY A 96 0.32 -28.32 10.75
N LYS A 97 0.70 -27.22 11.42
CA LYS A 97 1.42 -26.10 10.83
C LYS A 97 2.47 -25.54 11.79
N VAL A 98 3.58 -25.07 11.24
CA VAL A 98 4.54 -24.23 11.94
C VAL A 98 3.86 -22.89 12.22
N THR A 99 4.03 -22.37 13.44
CA THR A 99 3.40 -21.13 13.90
C THR A 99 4.41 -20.03 14.20
N ALA A 100 5.67 -20.39 14.45
CA ALA A 100 6.76 -19.43 14.62
C ALA A 100 8.12 -20.10 14.38
N VAL A 101 9.09 -19.33 13.91
CA VAL A 101 10.49 -19.71 13.77
C VAL A 101 11.31 -18.55 14.29
N GLU A 102 12.01 -18.75 15.41
CA GLU A 102 12.68 -17.69 16.15
C GLU A 102 14.12 -18.09 16.46
N LEU A 103 15.04 -17.13 16.43
CA LEU A 103 16.42 -17.36 16.85
C LEU A 103 16.54 -17.15 18.36
N GLU A 104 16.99 -18.17 19.10
CA GLU A 104 17.28 -18.10 20.52
C GLU A 104 18.77 -18.40 20.76
N GLY A 105 19.59 -17.35 20.80
CA GLY A 105 21.04 -17.49 20.94
C GLY A 105 21.68 -18.11 19.70
N ASN A 106 22.27 -19.30 19.84
CA ASN A 106 22.95 -20.04 18.77
C ASN A 106 22.11 -21.17 18.15
N LYS A 107 20.80 -21.18 18.42
CA LYS A 107 19.86 -22.21 17.96
C LYS A 107 18.55 -21.57 17.52
N VAL A 108 17.81 -22.28 16.68
CA VAL A 108 16.51 -21.86 16.19
C VAL A 108 15.42 -22.61 16.92
N LYS A 109 14.49 -21.89 17.55
CA LYS A 109 13.27 -22.46 18.12
C LYS A 109 12.15 -22.44 17.09
N VAL A 110 11.66 -23.61 16.74
CA VAL A 110 10.52 -23.79 15.86
C VAL A 110 9.31 -24.14 16.73
N THR A 111 8.30 -23.27 16.71
CA THR A 111 7.01 -23.52 17.38
C THR A 111 6.01 -23.99 16.35
N PHE A 112 5.31 -25.07 16.65
CA PHE A 112 4.39 -25.70 15.72
C PHE A 112 3.17 -26.27 16.43
N ARG A 113 2.05 -26.29 15.72
CA ARG A 113 0.76 -26.78 16.23
C ARG A 113 0.37 -28.05 15.51
N VAL A 114 -0.05 -29.05 16.27
CA VAL A 114 -0.43 -30.37 15.78
C VAL A 114 -1.84 -30.71 16.24
N LYS A 115 -2.64 -31.29 15.35
CA LYS A 115 -4.02 -31.68 15.58
C LYS A 115 -4.22 -33.16 15.19
N ASP A 116 -5.10 -33.85 15.91
CA ASP A 116 -5.59 -35.20 15.61
C ASP A 116 -4.47 -36.26 15.42
N THR A 117 -3.33 -36.08 16.07
CA THR A 117 -2.24 -37.06 16.07
C THR A 117 -1.56 -37.15 17.44
N TRP A 118 -0.91 -38.29 17.69
CA TRP A 118 -0.14 -38.50 18.90
C TRP A 118 1.31 -38.07 18.69
N VAL A 119 1.86 -37.32 19.64
CA VAL A 119 3.26 -36.89 19.68
C VAL A 119 3.86 -37.49 20.94
N GLY A 120 4.84 -38.37 20.77
CA GLY A 120 5.49 -39.08 21.86
C GLY A 120 6.60 -38.29 22.53
N ASN A 121 6.94 -38.63 23.77
CA ASN A 121 7.96 -37.95 24.58
C ASN A 121 9.41 -38.15 24.09
N ALA A 122 9.61 -39.00 23.07
CA ALA A 122 10.88 -39.20 22.39
C ALA A 122 10.82 -38.80 20.91
N THR A 123 9.83 -37.98 20.53
CA THR A 123 9.62 -37.54 19.15
C THR A 123 10.89 -36.92 18.57
N ARG A 124 11.23 -37.33 17.34
CA ARG A 124 12.26 -36.66 16.55
C ARG A 124 11.62 -35.70 15.55
N ALA A 125 12.23 -34.53 15.37
CA ALA A 125 11.74 -33.52 14.44
C ALA A 125 12.78 -33.25 13.35
N MET A 126 12.39 -33.29 12.09
CA MET A 126 13.29 -33.14 10.95
C MET A 126 12.75 -32.07 10.00
N ILE A 127 13.58 -31.13 9.57
CA ILE A 127 13.20 -30.19 8.52
C ILE A 127 13.52 -30.86 7.18
N MET A 128 12.50 -31.05 6.35
CA MET A 128 12.59 -31.79 5.09
C MET A 128 12.21 -30.90 3.91
N ILE A 129 12.70 -31.23 2.71
CA ILE A 129 12.39 -30.51 1.48
C ILE A 129 11.05 -31.03 0.92
N LYS A 130 10.09 -30.12 0.72
CA LYS A 130 8.77 -30.39 0.12
C LYS A 130 8.80 -30.30 -1.40
N THR A 131 9.50 -29.31 -1.97
CA THR A 131 9.46 -29.01 -3.41
C THR A 131 10.86 -28.83 -4.01
N LEU A 132 10.99 -29.02 -5.33
CA LEU A 132 12.23 -28.78 -6.07
C LEU A 132 12.73 -27.32 -5.97
N LEU A 133 11.81 -26.38 -5.71
CA LEU A 133 12.13 -24.96 -5.48
C LEU A 133 12.57 -24.68 -4.03
N GLY A 134 12.82 -25.73 -3.22
CA GLY A 134 13.38 -25.59 -1.88
C GLY A 134 12.38 -25.24 -0.77
N SER A 135 11.06 -25.33 -1.01
CA SER A 135 10.07 -25.20 0.06
C SER A 135 10.28 -26.30 1.10
N LYS A 136 10.16 -25.97 2.39
CA LYS A 136 10.44 -26.88 3.51
C LYS A 136 9.15 -27.27 4.25
N TYR A 137 9.22 -28.35 5.01
CA TYR A 137 8.18 -28.76 5.96
C TYR A 137 8.82 -29.41 7.17
N LEU A 138 8.09 -29.46 8.29
CA LEU A 138 8.51 -30.14 9.51
C LEU A 138 7.96 -31.57 9.52
N GLN A 139 8.84 -32.56 9.50
CA GLN A 139 8.49 -33.96 9.70
C GLN A 139 8.66 -34.32 11.18
N LEU A 140 7.68 -35.00 11.76
CA LEU A 140 7.73 -35.56 13.11
C LEU A 140 7.73 -37.09 13.02
N ASP A 141 8.62 -37.71 13.77
CA ASP A 141 8.64 -39.15 14.03
C ASP A 141 8.24 -39.38 15.49
N PRO A 142 6.97 -39.78 15.76
CA PRO A 142 6.39 -39.78 17.09
C PRO A 142 6.86 -40.99 17.92
N LEU A 143 8.14 -41.01 18.28
CA LEU A 143 8.72 -42.05 19.13
C LEU A 143 8.42 -41.79 20.62
N GLY A 144 8.52 -42.84 21.43
CA GLY A 144 8.36 -42.79 22.89
C GLY A 144 7.21 -43.65 23.40
N TYR A 145 6.93 -43.56 24.70
CA TYR A 145 5.89 -44.34 25.36
C TYR A 145 4.87 -43.46 26.12
N ARG A 146 5.20 -42.17 26.27
CA ARG A 146 4.33 -41.17 26.91
C ARG A 146 4.07 -40.05 25.91
N ARG A 147 3.02 -39.27 26.14
CA ARG A 147 2.75 -38.06 25.36
C ARG A 147 3.84 -37.02 25.66
N GLN A 148 4.31 -36.30 24.63
CA GLN A 148 5.20 -35.15 24.79
C GLN A 148 4.54 -34.08 25.67
N ASP A 149 5.28 -33.52 26.62
CA ASP A 149 4.81 -32.34 27.37
C ASP A 149 4.89 -31.11 26.44
N PRO A 150 3.78 -30.38 26.21
CA PRO A 150 3.79 -29.13 25.43
C PRO A 150 4.73 -28.05 25.98
N ARG A 151 5.06 -28.09 27.28
CA ARG A 151 5.98 -27.15 27.93
C ARG A 151 7.45 -27.51 27.73
N GLU A 152 7.73 -28.76 27.37
CA GLU A 152 9.08 -29.24 27.14
C GLU A 152 9.41 -29.16 25.64
N THR A 153 10.43 -28.36 25.32
CA THR A 153 10.92 -28.22 23.95
C THR A 153 11.70 -29.46 23.53
N ILE A 154 11.45 -29.97 22.33
CA ILE A 154 12.24 -31.06 21.74
C ILE A 154 13.70 -30.57 21.59
N PRO A 155 14.67 -31.22 22.24
CA PRO A 155 16.06 -30.79 22.28
C PRO A 155 16.82 -31.11 20.99
N LEU A 156 17.97 -30.46 20.79
CA LEU A 156 18.78 -30.51 19.56
C LEU A 156 19.19 -31.93 19.15
N ASP A 157 19.50 -32.80 20.11
CA ASP A 157 19.87 -34.20 19.91
C ASP A 157 18.75 -35.05 19.29
N ARG A 158 17.51 -34.57 19.33
CA ARG A 158 16.34 -35.20 18.69
C ARG A 158 15.83 -34.40 17.49
N THR A 159 16.63 -33.48 16.98
CA THR A 159 16.27 -32.70 15.79
C THR A 159 17.31 -32.80 14.70
N VAL A 160 16.85 -32.72 13.45
CA VAL A 160 17.72 -32.76 12.28
C VAL A 160 17.34 -31.61 11.36
N ALA A 161 18.27 -30.66 11.19
CA ALA A 161 18.18 -29.69 10.12
C ALA A 161 18.51 -30.39 8.78
N PRO A 162 18.00 -29.90 7.63
CA PRO A 162 18.28 -30.53 6.35
C PRO A 162 19.79 -30.45 6.10
N TYR A 163 20.40 -31.55 5.66
CA TYR A 163 21.80 -31.52 5.21
C TYR A 163 21.94 -30.47 4.12
N ASP A 164 22.80 -29.48 4.35
CA ASP A 164 23.17 -28.54 3.31
C ASP A 164 24.07 -29.28 2.31
N VAL A 165 23.66 -29.27 1.04
CA VAL A 165 24.42 -29.86 -0.06
C VAL A 165 25.83 -29.24 -0.12
N THR A 166 25.97 -27.96 0.28
CA THR A 166 27.27 -27.30 0.37
C THR A 166 28.18 -27.96 1.41
N THR A 167 27.67 -28.29 2.60
CA THR A 167 28.45 -28.99 3.63
C THR A 167 28.84 -30.39 3.18
N ALA A 168 27.97 -31.10 2.45
CA ALA A 168 28.31 -32.40 1.88
C ALA A 168 29.48 -32.31 0.87
N PHE A 169 29.50 -31.28 0.02
CA PHE A 169 30.62 -31.04 -0.90
C PHE A 169 31.89 -30.58 -0.19
N GLU A 170 31.78 -29.77 0.86
CA GLU A 170 32.93 -29.36 1.68
C GLU A 170 33.55 -30.54 2.44
N ASP A 171 32.73 -31.39 3.06
CA ASP A 171 33.20 -32.55 3.80
C ASP A 171 33.80 -33.62 2.88
N LEU A 172 33.25 -33.78 1.68
CA LEU A 172 33.86 -34.62 0.65
C LEU A 172 35.25 -34.09 0.28
N GLY A 173 35.39 -32.77 0.04
CA GLY A 173 36.67 -32.14 -0.22
C GLY A 173 37.68 -32.35 0.91
N ARG A 174 37.28 -32.13 2.17
CA ARG A 174 38.14 -32.34 3.35
C ARG A 174 38.55 -33.80 3.55
N THR A 175 37.70 -34.74 3.15
CA THR A 175 38.00 -36.17 3.24
C THR A 175 39.06 -36.56 2.23
N PHE A 176 38.97 -36.05 1.00
CA PHE A 176 39.99 -36.27 -0.03
C PHE A 176 41.31 -35.56 0.27
N ASP A 177 41.30 -34.36 0.85
CA ASP A 177 42.52 -33.64 1.27
C ASP A 177 43.30 -34.38 2.38
N ARG A 178 42.63 -35.24 3.16
CA ARG A 178 43.26 -36.05 4.22
C ARG A 178 43.76 -37.41 3.75
N LEU A 179 43.41 -37.82 2.53
CA LEU A 179 43.85 -39.08 1.94
C LEU A 179 45.24 -38.91 1.30
N ASP A 180 46.27 -39.34 2.01
CA ASP A 180 47.64 -39.44 1.50
C ASP A 180 47.76 -40.69 0.62
N THR A 181 47.54 -40.50 -0.69
CA THR A 181 47.57 -41.56 -1.70
C THR A 181 48.93 -42.25 -1.78
N ALA A 182 50.02 -41.56 -1.46
CA ALA A 182 51.36 -42.13 -1.41
C ALA A 182 51.53 -43.11 -0.24
N LYS A 183 51.01 -42.77 0.95
CA LYS A 183 50.98 -43.70 2.10
C LYS A 183 50.06 -44.89 1.87
N LEU A 184 48.93 -44.70 1.19
CA LEU A 184 48.02 -45.79 0.84
C LEU A 184 48.70 -46.78 -0.12
N ALA A 185 49.36 -46.27 -1.16
CA ALA A 185 50.12 -47.08 -2.11
C ALA A 185 51.28 -47.82 -1.42
N ALA A 186 52.05 -47.15 -0.56
CA ALA A 186 53.14 -47.78 0.20
C ALA A 186 52.63 -48.87 1.16
N SER A 187 51.46 -48.68 1.76
CA SER A 187 50.85 -49.69 2.65
C SER A 187 50.37 -50.92 1.87
N LEU A 188 49.76 -50.73 0.70
CA LEU A 188 49.33 -51.82 -0.18
C LEU A 188 50.53 -52.58 -0.79
N GLU A 189 51.61 -51.87 -1.14
CA GLU A 189 52.89 -52.45 -1.57
C GLU A 189 53.51 -53.31 -0.47
N THR A 190 53.50 -52.82 0.77
CA THR A 190 54.01 -53.54 1.94
C THR A 190 53.20 -54.80 2.21
N ILE A 191 51.87 -54.73 2.11
CA ILE A 191 50.99 -55.90 2.21
C ILE A 191 51.31 -56.88 1.07
N SER A 192 51.42 -56.43 -0.17
CA SER A 192 51.76 -57.27 -1.32
C SER A 192 53.07 -58.04 -1.12
N LYS A 193 54.13 -57.35 -0.68
CA LYS A 193 55.44 -57.97 -0.36
C LYS A 193 55.37 -58.94 0.82
N THR A 194 54.58 -58.61 1.85
CA THR A 194 54.43 -59.48 3.04
C THR A 194 53.75 -60.82 2.68
N PHE A 195 52.92 -60.83 1.65
CA PHE A 195 52.21 -62.02 1.18
C PHE A 195 52.81 -62.63 -0.10
N GLU A 196 54.01 -62.23 -0.50
CA GLU A 196 54.69 -62.69 -1.72
C GLU A 196 54.98 -64.20 -1.69
N ASP A 197 55.11 -64.80 -0.50
CA ASP A 197 55.36 -66.24 -0.28
C ASP A 197 54.09 -67.08 -0.01
N THR A 198 52.89 -66.51 -0.18
CA THR A 198 51.61 -67.20 0.06
C THR A 198 51.17 -68.02 -1.18
N PRO A 199 50.27 -69.01 -1.06
CA PRO A 199 49.88 -69.89 -2.18
C PRO A 199 49.39 -69.15 -3.44
N PRO A 200 49.48 -69.76 -4.64
CA PRO A 200 49.33 -69.07 -5.93
C PRO A 200 48.03 -68.26 -6.11
N SER A 201 46.94 -68.70 -5.48
CA SER A 201 45.63 -68.03 -5.53
C SER A 201 45.59 -66.68 -4.81
N VAL A 202 46.37 -66.51 -3.73
CA VAL A 202 46.47 -65.24 -2.99
C VAL A 202 47.34 -64.24 -3.75
N ARG A 203 48.40 -64.74 -4.40
CA ARG A 203 49.34 -63.95 -5.20
C ARG A 203 48.66 -63.26 -6.39
N VAL A 204 47.79 -63.98 -7.10
CA VAL A 204 47.05 -63.43 -8.26
C VAL A 204 46.07 -62.33 -7.83
N ALA A 205 45.37 -62.51 -6.70
CA ALA A 205 44.45 -61.50 -6.20
C ALA A 205 45.17 -60.22 -5.73
N LEU A 206 46.31 -60.36 -5.04
CA LEU A 206 47.13 -59.23 -4.59
C LEU A 206 47.81 -58.51 -5.76
N HIS A 207 48.30 -59.25 -6.75
CA HIS A 207 48.87 -58.66 -7.96
C HIS A 207 47.79 -57.93 -8.79
N GLY A 208 46.57 -58.45 -8.83
CA GLY A 208 45.42 -57.77 -9.42
C GLY A 208 45.06 -56.47 -8.72
N LEU A 209 45.05 -56.46 -7.38
CA LEU A 209 44.78 -55.27 -6.57
C LEU A 209 45.89 -54.22 -6.70
N SER A 210 47.15 -54.65 -6.75
CA SER A 210 48.30 -53.78 -6.98
C SER A 210 48.27 -53.16 -8.38
N SER A 211 47.90 -53.95 -9.40
CA SER A 211 47.80 -53.47 -10.78
C SER A 211 46.63 -52.48 -10.98
N LEU A 212 45.50 -52.73 -10.33
CA LEU A 212 44.37 -51.79 -10.29
C LEU A 212 44.75 -50.49 -9.56
N SER A 213 45.43 -50.59 -8.41
CA SER A 213 45.91 -49.43 -7.65
C SER A 213 46.90 -48.59 -8.46
N ASN A 214 47.83 -49.22 -9.18
CA ASN A 214 48.75 -48.53 -10.08
C ASN A 214 48.03 -47.90 -11.29
N THR A 215 46.99 -48.55 -11.81
CA THR A 215 46.17 -47.97 -12.89
C THR A 215 45.45 -46.72 -12.40
N ILE A 216 44.89 -46.75 -11.19
CA ILE A 216 44.23 -45.58 -10.58
C ILE A 216 45.25 -44.47 -10.30
N ALA A 217 46.41 -44.80 -9.72
CA ALA A 217 47.48 -43.84 -9.46
C ALA A 217 48.06 -43.22 -10.74
N SER A 218 48.14 -43.96 -11.85
CA SER A 218 48.58 -43.42 -13.14
C SER A 218 47.55 -42.48 -13.79
N ARG A 219 46.28 -42.57 -13.37
CA ARG A 219 45.16 -41.74 -13.82
C ARG A 219 44.85 -40.58 -12.88
N ASP A 220 45.64 -40.40 -11.82
CA ASP A 220 45.40 -39.42 -10.75
C ASP A 220 45.33 -37.98 -11.29
N ALA A 221 46.18 -37.64 -12.25
CA ALA A 221 46.16 -36.32 -12.91
C ALA A 221 44.89 -36.08 -13.74
N GLU A 222 44.31 -37.12 -14.35
CA GLU A 222 43.07 -37.02 -15.13
C GLU A 222 41.85 -36.91 -14.21
N LEU A 223 41.83 -37.69 -13.11
CA LEU A 223 40.81 -37.58 -12.06
C LEU A 223 40.84 -36.21 -11.39
N ALA A 224 42.03 -35.68 -11.07
CA ALA A 224 42.20 -34.34 -10.50
C ALA A 224 41.66 -33.25 -11.44
N ARG A 225 41.88 -33.36 -12.75
CA ARG A 225 41.32 -32.43 -13.75
C ARG A 225 39.80 -32.53 -13.84
N LEU A 226 39.23 -33.73 -13.76
CA LEU A 226 37.78 -33.94 -13.84
C LEU A 226 37.08 -33.38 -12.58
N LEU A 227 37.68 -33.58 -11.41
CA LEU A 227 37.21 -32.99 -10.14
C LEU A 227 37.34 -31.46 -10.14
N ALA A 228 38.45 -30.92 -10.63
CA ALA A 228 38.64 -29.48 -10.78
C ALA A 228 37.62 -28.86 -11.74
N GLY A 229 37.37 -29.50 -12.89
CA GLY A 229 36.33 -29.09 -13.85
C GLY A 229 34.93 -29.10 -13.22
N THR A 230 34.63 -30.10 -12.40
CA THR A 230 33.36 -30.18 -11.66
C THR A 230 33.23 -29.05 -10.64
N LYS A 231 34.29 -28.77 -9.87
CA LYS A 231 34.34 -27.63 -8.92
C LYS A 231 34.14 -26.29 -9.61
N GLN A 232 34.76 -26.10 -10.78
CA GLN A 232 34.62 -24.88 -11.58
C GLN A 232 33.21 -24.71 -12.15
N LEU A 233 32.59 -25.80 -12.62
CA LEU A 233 31.19 -25.78 -13.07
C LEU A 233 30.23 -25.46 -11.91
N SER A 234 30.37 -26.13 -10.77
CA SER A 234 29.57 -25.85 -9.57
C SER A 234 29.75 -24.41 -9.09
N GLY A 235 30.97 -23.87 -9.12
CA GLY A 235 31.24 -22.46 -8.82
C GLY A 235 30.55 -21.50 -9.80
N THR A 236 30.55 -21.84 -11.09
CA THR A 236 29.86 -21.06 -12.13
C THR A 236 28.34 -21.05 -11.92
N ILE A 237 27.75 -22.21 -11.58
CA ILE A 237 26.31 -22.32 -11.27
C ILE A 237 25.96 -21.55 -9.99
N ALA A 238 26.80 -21.61 -8.96
CA ALA A 238 26.62 -20.84 -7.73
C ALA A 238 26.68 -19.32 -7.99
N ALA A 239 27.62 -18.87 -8.83
CA ALA A 239 27.73 -17.47 -9.24
C ALA A 239 26.51 -17.00 -10.06
N GLN A 240 25.97 -17.85 -10.95
CA GLN A 240 24.73 -17.56 -11.67
C GLN A 240 23.53 -17.43 -10.73
N ASN A 241 23.45 -18.23 -9.66
CA ASN A 241 22.38 -18.11 -8.67
C ASN A 241 22.39 -16.74 -7.95
N ALA A 242 23.58 -16.19 -7.67
CA ALA A 242 23.72 -14.84 -7.13
C ALA A 242 23.27 -13.76 -8.14
N GLN A 243 23.53 -13.96 -9.44
CA GLN A 243 23.01 -13.09 -10.50
C GLN A 243 21.47 -13.16 -10.61
N PHE A 244 20.87 -14.35 -10.49
CA PHE A 244 19.40 -14.49 -10.44
C PHE A 244 18.79 -13.77 -9.24
N GLN A 245 19.39 -13.87 -8.05
CA GLN A 245 18.94 -13.13 -6.87
C GLN A 245 19.03 -11.61 -7.06
N THR A 246 20.09 -11.14 -7.74
CA THR A 246 20.25 -9.73 -8.08
C THR A 246 19.18 -9.27 -9.07
N LEU A 247 18.89 -10.05 -10.10
CA LEU A 247 17.83 -9.78 -11.06
C LEU A 247 16.44 -9.71 -10.40
N PHE A 248 16.15 -10.57 -9.41
CA PHE A 248 14.91 -10.50 -8.63
C PHE A 248 14.84 -9.24 -7.76
N LYS A 249 15.95 -8.84 -7.16
CA LYS A 249 16.04 -7.60 -6.38
C LYS A 249 15.83 -6.37 -7.28
N ASP A 250 16.43 -6.38 -8.47
CA ASP A 250 16.27 -5.33 -9.48
C ASP A 250 14.86 -5.31 -10.06
N GLY A 251 14.22 -6.48 -10.21
CA GLY A 251 12.82 -6.61 -10.58
C GLY A 251 11.88 -5.93 -9.57
N ASN A 252 12.17 -6.04 -8.27
CA ASN A 252 11.41 -5.32 -7.24
C ASN A 252 11.62 -3.79 -7.31
N LEU A 253 12.82 -3.32 -7.65
CA LEU A 253 13.09 -1.91 -7.91
C LEU A 253 12.31 -1.41 -9.13
N LEU A 254 12.30 -2.17 -10.22
CA LEU A 254 11.55 -1.85 -11.43
C LEU A 254 10.03 -1.81 -11.17
N LEU A 255 9.49 -2.80 -10.45
CA LEU A 255 8.08 -2.82 -10.06
C LEU A 255 7.72 -1.66 -9.12
N GLY A 256 8.64 -1.26 -8.24
CA GLY A 256 8.50 -0.07 -7.40
C GLY A 256 8.43 1.21 -8.21
N GLU A 257 9.33 1.39 -9.19
CA GLU A 257 9.35 2.55 -10.08
C GLU A 257 8.11 2.59 -10.99
N LEU A 258 7.66 1.43 -11.49
CA LEU A 258 6.46 1.33 -12.30
C LEU A 258 5.20 1.73 -11.51
N ARG A 259 5.11 1.34 -10.22
CA ARG A 259 4.03 1.80 -9.33
C ARG A 259 4.07 3.31 -9.11
N ARG A 260 5.26 3.89 -8.85
CA ARG A 260 5.40 5.35 -8.70
C ARG A 260 4.95 6.09 -9.96
N ARG A 261 5.35 5.62 -11.14
CA ARG A 261 4.92 6.21 -12.42
C ARG A 261 3.40 6.11 -12.61
N ARG A 262 2.80 4.96 -12.31
CA ARG A 262 1.34 4.79 -12.35
C ARG A 262 0.64 5.79 -11.43
N ASP A 263 1.12 5.95 -10.20
CA ASP A 263 0.51 6.86 -9.22
C ASP A 263 0.69 8.34 -9.64
N ALA A 264 1.84 8.70 -10.23
CA ALA A 264 2.07 10.03 -10.80
C ALA A 264 1.14 10.31 -12.00
N ILE A 265 0.96 9.34 -12.91
CA ILE A 265 0.02 9.45 -14.03
C ILE A 265 -1.41 9.61 -13.51
N HIS A 266 -1.79 8.84 -12.49
CA HIS A 266 -3.11 8.97 -11.86
C HIS A 266 -3.32 10.36 -11.25
N ALA A 267 -2.33 10.87 -10.51
CA ALA A 267 -2.37 12.22 -9.94
C ALA A 267 -2.48 13.30 -11.03
N LEU A 268 -1.75 13.16 -12.14
CA LEU A 268 -1.84 14.06 -13.28
C LEU A 268 -3.24 14.03 -13.90
N LEU A 269 -3.82 12.85 -14.15
CA LEU A 269 -5.17 12.72 -14.71
C LEU A 269 -6.24 13.33 -13.80
N VAL A 270 -6.15 13.10 -12.48
CA VAL A 270 -7.04 13.72 -11.50
C VAL A 270 -6.87 15.25 -11.48
N GLY A 271 -5.62 15.72 -11.54
CA GLY A 271 -5.29 17.14 -11.64
C GLY A 271 -5.88 17.80 -12.88
N THR A 272 -5.72 17.17 -14.05
CA THR A 272 -6.29 17.64 -15.32
C THR A 272 -7.82 17.67 -15.27
N ASN A 273 -8.47 16.64 -14.72
CA ASN A 273 -9.92 16.64 -14.53
C ASN A 273 -10.40 17.73 -13.56
N ARG A 274 -9.61 18.05 -12.52
CA ARG A 274 -9.89 19.19 -11.64
C ARG A 274 -9.77 20.50 -12.41
N LEU A 275 -8.67 20.72 -13.13
CA LEU A 275 -8.45 21.91 -13.94
C LEU A 275 -9.55 22.10 -14.99
N ALA A 276 -9.96 21.04 -15.68
CA ALA A 276 -11.04 21.10 -16.65
C ALA A 276 -12.37 21.53 -16.00
N ARG A 277 -12.69 21.04 -14.79
CA ARG A 277 -13.89 21.46 -14.05
C ARG A 277 -13.81 22.92 -13.62
N GLU A 278 -12.66 23.37 -13.13
CA GLU A 278 -12.46 24.79 -12.78
C GLU A 278 -12.59 25.70 -14.00
N LEU A 279 -12.03 25.30 -15.16
CA LEU A 279 -12.16 26.06 -16.40
C LEU A 279 -13.61 26.09 -16.91
N ILE A 280 -14.34 24.97 -16.83
CA ILE A 280 -15.77 24.94 -17.17
C ILE A 280 -16.55 25.86 -16.22
N GLY A 281 -16.27 25.81 -14.91
CA GLY A 281 -16.88 26.70 -13.93
C GLY A 281 -16.61 28.17 -14.23
N LEU A 282 -15.36 28.53 -14.55
CA LEU A 282 -14.97 29.88 -14.93
C LEU A 282 -15.70 30.35 -16.20
N VAL A 283 -15.82 29.49 -17.22
CA VAL A 283 -16.56 29.81 -18.45
C VAL A 283 -18.04 30.00 -18.18
N ASP A 284 -18.65 29.16 -17.33
CA ASP A 284 -20.06 29.28 -16.94
C ASP A 284 -20.33 30.56 -16.15
N ASP A 285 -19.48 30.90 -15.18
CA ASP A 285 -19.60 32.12 -14.39
C ASP A 285 -19.38 33.37 -15.26
N ASN A 286 -18.44 33.31 -16.20
CA ASN A 286 -18.25 34.38 -17.17
C ASN A 286 -19.44 34.49 -18.13
N ARG A 287 -20.06 33.39 -18.57
CA ARG A 287 -21.30 33.42 -19.36
C ARG A 287 -22.48 34.01 -18.58
N ARG A 288 -22.62 33.68 -17.30
CA ARG A 288 -23.64 34.27 -16.41
C ARG A 288 -23.44 35.77 -16.20
N THR A 289 -22.19 36.24 -16.23
CA THR A 289 -21.85 37.66 -16.03
C THR A 289 -21.93 38.47 -17.34
N LEU A 290 -21.39 37.93 -18.44
CA LEU A 290 -21.34 38.60 -19.73
C LEU A 290 -22.66 38.53 -20.50
N GLY A 291 -23.47 37.48 -20.33
CA GLY A 291 -24.77 37.35 -20.99
C GLY A 291 -25.70 38.54 -20.71
N PRO A 292 -25.97 38.90 -19.44
CA PRO A 292 -26.77 40.07 -19.09
C PRO A 292 -26.17 41.40 -19.58
N THR A 293 -24.84 41.49 -19.62
CA THR A 293 -24.13 42.68 -20.10
C THR A 293 -24.32 42.87 -21.60
N LEU A 294 -24.14 41.80 -22.39
CA LEU A 294 -24.39 41.80 -23.84
C LEU A 294 -25.87 42.03 -24.17
N ALA A 295 -26.79 41.44 -23.41
CA ALA A 295 -28.23 41.69 -23.55
C ALA A 295 -28.65 43.12 -23.16
N SER A 296 -27.87 43.79 -22.31
CA SER A 296 -28.06 45.21 -21.99
C SER A 296 -27.50 46.10 -23.10
N LEU A 297 -26.36 45.72 -23.69
CA LEU A 297 -25.79 46.40 -24.85
C LEU A 297 -26.73 46.32 -26.06
N ASP A 298 -27.27 45.14 -26.34
CA ASP A 298 -28.23 44.89 -27.43
C ASP A 298 -29.53 45.71 -27.27
N ARG A 299 -30.00 45.87 -26.03
CA ARG A 299 -31.12 46.77 -25.73
C ARG A 299 -30.79 48.22 -26.03
N VAL A 300 -29.61 48.69 -25.66
CA VAL A 300 -29.16 50.07 -25.93
C VAL A 300 -29.01 50.31 -27.43
N THR A 301 -28.35 49.41 -28.16
CA THR A 301 -28.19 49.49 -29.62
C THR A 301 -29.54 49.45 -30.33
N THR A 302 -30.47 48.58 -29.91
CA THR A 302 -31.83 48.52 -30.46
C THR A 302 -32.59 49.83 -30.22
N VAL A 303 -32.46 50.44 -29.04
CA VAL A 303 -33.09 51.74 -28.75
C VAL A 303 -32.48 52.84 -29.62
N LEU A 304 -31.16 52.84 -29.80
CA LEU A 304 -30.44 53.79 -30.67
C LEU A 304 -30.87 53.64 -32.13
N GLU A 305 -30.90 52.42 -32.67
CA GLU A 305 -31.35 52.15 -34.05
C GLU A 305 -32.80 52.57 -34.28
N ARG A 306 -33.72 52.21 -33.36
CA ARG A 306 -35.12 52.63 -33.46
C ARG A 306 -35.29 54.15 -33.46
N ASN A 307 -34.38 54.86 -32.78
CA ASN A 307 -34.41 56.32 -32.68
C ASN A 307 -33.38 57.00 -33.60
N GLN A 308 -32.74 56.28 -34.51
CA GLN A 308 -31.68 56.82 -35.37
C GLN A 308 -32.18 58.01 -36.18
N LYS A 309 -33.38 57.91 -36.78
CA LYS A 309 -33.98 59.04 -37.52
C LYS A 309 -34.22 60.26 -36.65
N ASN A 310 -34.56 60.07 -35.36
CA ASN A 310 -34.76 61.17 -34.42
C ASN A 310 -33.42 61.79 -34.00
N LEU A 311 -32.38 60.97 -33.84
CA LEU A 311 -31.01 61.41 -33.56
C LEU A 311 -30.42 62.18 -34.75
N ASP A 312 -30.57 61.66 -35.96
CA ASP A 312 -30.14 62.33 -37.20
C ASP A 312 -30.87 63.67 -37.35
N ARG A 313 -32.19 63.69 -37.13
CA ARG A 313 -32.99 64.93 -37.12
C ARG A 313 -32.51 65.90 -36.04
N ALA A 314 -32.21 65.41 -34.84
CA ALA A 314 -31.73 66.24 -33.74
C ALA A 314 -30.34 66.82 -34.05
N LEU A 315 -29.44 66.05 -34.66
CA LEU A 315 -28.11 66.51 -35.08
C LEU A 315 -28.19 67.48 -36.27
N GLU A 316 -29.03 67.21 -37.27
CA GLU A 316 -29.31 68.10 -38.39
C GLU A 316 -29.91 69.43 -37.92
N THR A 317 -30.77 69.41 -36.90
CA THR A 317 -31.39 70.63 -36.34
C THR A 317 -30.53 71.32 -35.29
N ALA A 318 -29.59 70.60 -34.66
CA ALA A 318 -28.66 71.17 -33.70
C ALA A 318 -27.75 72.23 -34.34
N ALA A 319 -27.20 71.98 -35.53
CA ALA A 319 -26.31 72.94 -36.18
C ALA A 319 -27.01 74.28 -36.54
N PRO A 320 -28.19 74.29 -37.19
CA PRO A 320 -28.99 75.50 -37.38
C PRO A 320 -29.41 76.16 -36.07
N TYR A 321 -29.83 75.38 -35.07
CA TYR A 321 -30.24 75.92 -33.77
C TYR A 321 -29.09 76.62 -33.05
N MET A 322 -27.94 75.94 -32.93
CA MET A 322 -26.72 76.51 -32.35
C MET A 322 -26.25 77.73 -33.12
N ARG A 323 -26.41 77.76 -34.45
CA ARG A 323 -26.10 78.93 -35.29
C ARG A 323 -27.08 80.08 -35.04
N VAL A 324 -28.37 79.82 -34.87
CA VAL A 324 -29.37 80.86 -34.54
C VAL A 324 -29.09 81.45 -33.16
N VAL A 325 -28.79 80.60 -32.18
CA VAL A 325 -28.42 81.04 -30.82
C VAL A 325 -27.09 81.80 -30.80
N ALA A 326 -26.08 81.32 -31.54
CA ALA A 326 -24.80 82.01 -31.67
C ALA A 326 -24.96 83.35 -32.40
N ASN A 327 -25.76 83.42 -33.45
CA ASN A 327 -26.02 84.67 -34.18
C ASN A 327 -26.83 85.67 -33.36
N SER A 328 -27.80 85.21 -32.56
CA SER A 328 -28.61 86.10 -31.72
C SER A 328 -27.81 86.68 -30.54
N THR A 329 -26.72 86.01 -30.14
CA THR A 329 -25.81 86.44 -29.07
C THR A 329 -24.48 86.99 -29.58
N GLY A 330 -24.21 86.86 -30.89
CA GLY A 330 -22.92 87.18 -31.51
C GLY A 330 -22.72 88.67 -31.80
N ASN A 331 -23.79 89.46 -31.81
CA ASN A 331 -23.74 90.89 -32.10
C ASN A 331 -23.46 91.77 -30.86
N GLY A 332 -23.36 91.20 -29.65
CA GLY A 332 -23.04 91.93 -28.42
C GLY A 332 -23.97 91.58 -27.24
N ARG A 333 -24.17 92.49 -26.28
CA ARG A 333 -25.07 92.29 -25.12
C ARG A 333 -26.55 92.53 -25.43
N TRP A 334 -26.93 92.55 -26.71
CA TRP A 334 -28.29 92.79 -27.17
C TRP A 334 -28.69 91.73 -28.20
N VAL A 335 -29.99 91.54 -28.40
CA VAL A 335 -30.55 90.61 -29.39
C VAL A 335 -31.15 91.44 -30.51
N ASP A 336 -30.72 91.19 -31.75
CA ASP A 336 -31.33 91.84 -32.92
C ASP A 336 -32.63 91.14 -33.30
N GLY A 337 -33.71 91.90 -33.35
CA GLY A 337 -35.03 91.43 -33.77
C GLY A 337 -35.67 92.42 -34.73
N TYR A 338 -36.20 91.93 -35.85
CA TYR A 338 -36.94 92.74 -36.81
C TYR A 338 -38.42 92.36 -36.78
N LEU A 339 -39.27 93.32 -36.42
CA LEU A 339 -40.72 93.19 -36.50
C LEU A 339 -41.19 93.69 -37.86
N CYS A 340 -41.68 92.78 -38.68
CA CYS A 340 -42.12 93.10 -40.02
C CYS A 340 -43.42 93.93 -39.98
N GLY A 341 -43.45 95.06 -40.70
CA GLY A 341 -44.61 95.96 -40.75
C GLY A 341 -44.54 97.16 -39.78
N THR A 342 -43.50 97.25 -38.95
CA THR A 342 -43.24 98.42 -38.09
C THR A 342 -42.07 99.24 -38.66
N VAL A 343 -42.30 99.99 -39.72
CA VAL A 343 -41.32 100.98 -40.23
C VAL A 343 -41.73 102.36 -39.70
N PRO A 344 -40.89 103.05 -38.90
CA PRO A 344 -41.16 104.41 -38.44
C PRO A 344 -41.38 105.34 -39.64
N LYS A 345 -42.29 106.33 -39.51
CA LYS A 345 -42.67 107.22 -40.63
C LYS A 345 -41.48 108.01 -41.17
N GLU A 346 -40.41 108.17 -40.39
CA GLU A 346 -39.18 108.85 -40.78
C GLU A 346 -38.40 108.13 -41.90
N TYR A 347 -38.65 106.83 -42.13
CA TYR A 347 -37.97 106.02 -43.16
C TYR A 347 -38.72 105.95 -44.50
N LEU A 348 -39.77 106.75 -44.67
CA LEU A 348 -40.54 106.85 -45.93
C LEU A 348 -40.01 108.03 -46.76
N GLU A 349 -39.20 107.77 -47.78
CA GLU A 349 -38.84 108.79 -48.77
C GLU A 349 -40.11 109.33 -49.45
N ASN A 350 -40.36 110.64 -49.30
CA ASN A 350 -41.49 111.35 -49.91
C ASN A 350 -42.88 110.75 -49.60
N GLY A 351 -43.05 110.13 -48.43
CA GLY A 351 -44.37 109.72 -47.92
C GLY A 351 -45.05 108.56 -48.66
N ALA A 352 -44.37 107.89 -49.60
CA ALA A 352 -44.92 106.74 -50.32
C ALA A 352 -44.38 105.42 -49.75
N TRP A 353 -45.23 104.64 -49.09
CA TRP A 353 -44.88 103.28 -48.65
C TRP A 353 -44.87 102.31 -49.85
N LYS A 354 -43.70 101.76 -50.17
CA LYS A 354 -43.53 100.68 -51.15
C LYS A 354 -43.03 99.42 -50.43
N PRO A 355 -43.91 98.49 -50.03
CA PRO A 355 -43.47 97.23 -49.46
C PRO A 355 -42.74 96.39 -50.51
N PRO A 356 -41.73 95.60 -50.13
CA PRO A 356 -41.18 94.57 -51.01
C PRO A 356 -42.27 93.56 -51.37
N VAL A 357 -42.35 93.21 -52.67
CA VAL A 357 -43.42 92.36 -53.22
C VAL A 357 -43.29 90.89 -52.81
N THR A 358 -42.15 90.51 -52.23
CA THR A 358 -41.91 89.17 -51.67
C THR A 358 -40.94 89.27 -50.49
N GLY A 359 -41.39 88.88 -49.29
CA GLY A 359 -40.53 88.60 -48.12
C GLY A 359 -40.33 89.76 -47.15
N CYS A 360 -40.25 89.41 -45.85
CA CYS A 360 -39.82 90.29 -44.77
C CYS A 360 -38.29 90.32 -44.71
N GLU A 361 -37.65 91.04 -45.63
CA GLU A 361 -36.21 91.30 -45.53
C GLU A 361 -35.96 92.60 -44.75
N PRO A 362 -35.00 92.62 -43.80
CA PRO A 362 -34.57 93.86 -43.18
C PRO A 362 -33.95 94.79 -44.25
N PRO A 363 -34.07 96.12 -44.12
CA PRO A 363 -33.51 97.06 -45.07
C PRO A 363 -31.99 96.86 -45.20
N ARG A 364 -31.48 96.78 -46.44
CA ARG A 364 -30.04 96.69 -46.69
C ARG A 364 -29.40 98.02 -46.30
N LEU A 365 -28.42 97.98 -45.39
CA LEU A 365 -27.62 99.14 -45.01
C LEU A 365 -26.74 99.57 -46.20
N THR A 366 -27.28 100.39 -47.10
CA THR A 366 -26.48 101.13 -48.09
C THR A 366 -26.17 102.51 -47.52
N GLY A 367 -25.07 102.62 -46.78
CA GLY A 367 -24.60 103.90 -46.26
C GLY A 367 -23.58 103.74 -45.15
N GLY A 368 -22.30 103.71 -45.51
CA GLY A 368 -21.22 103.82 -44.55
C GLY A 368 -21.00 105.26 -44.10
N ARG A 369 -20.88 105.44 -42.79
CA ARG A 369 -19.71 106.06 -42.13
C ARG A 369 -19.52 105.43 -40.77
#